data_AF-A0AAD9ERE6-F1
#
_entry.id   AF-A0AAD9ERE6-F1
#
_cell.length_a   1.000
_cell.length_b   1.000
_cell.length_c   1.000
_cell.angle_alpha   90.00
_cell.angle_beta   90.00
_cell.angle_gamma   90.00
#
_symmetry.space_group_name_H-M   'P 1'
#
loop_
_entity.id
_entity.type
_entity.pdbx_description
1 polymer ?
#
loop_
_entity_poly.entity_id
_entity_poly.type
_entity_poly.pdbx_seq_one_letter_code
_entity_poly.pdbx_strand_id
1 'polypeptide(L)'
;MENACPLCNREYTALNQHLRVSHLVQNIEERGKLVLLASRRLNIRSEACPLQSCDAQKGTRLDRHLKRSHTELSDGAKTQLLDNLKRRLILGSLGALRASNPSVPMVSTLDLDEAAGLEEEKEKEVEEEEEGEEGEGQVTKLKAEVAKLQKEIRELNDGFELSQAYNRNLKRAYGKLKRSALKARKMSVIFGTADVLDYSLPQTSAAGTADVLDYSLPQTSAADEGSTDIPSGKILCPPFPDHIPALNTLLEEYKELQEGPHPDAKLRHNVQNKLYRIRHFIGWMSKGQSGLAKLQFLDNQTRLKGWAGYLVDCGMVRTTSLHYLKNVRQFLVYVQETPPKTSRLGQKNVKMGIRYLKSVIKG
;
A
#
# COMPACT_ATOMS: atom_id res chain seq x y z
N MET A 1 -1.55 14.44 7.03
CA MET A 1 -0.39 14.47 6.13
C MET A 1 -0.75 13.58 4.96
N GLU A 2 -1.35 14.20 3.96
CA GLU A 2 -2.01 13.55 2.84
C GLU A 2 -0.95 13.20 1.81
N ASN A 3 -0.71 11.90 1.59
CA ASN A 3 0.15 11.41 0.53
C ASN A 3 -0.70 11.31 -0.75
N ALA A 4 -1.18 12.45 -1.24
CA ALA A 4 -1.91 12.53 -2.49
C ALA A 4 -0.96 12.27 -3.65
N CYS A 5 -1.36 11.42 -4.58
CA CYS A 5 -0.60 11.18 -5.79
C CYS A 5 -0.64 12.42 -6.69
N PRO A 6 0.52 12.94 -7.15
CA PRO A 6 0.55 14.14 -7.99
C PRO A 6 -0.02 13.90 -9.41
N LEU A 7 -0.26 12.65 -9.80
CA LEU A 7 -0.78 12.29 -11.13
C LEU A 7 -2.30 12.02 -11.14
N CYS A 8 -2.87 11.55 -10.03
CA CYS A 8 -4.32 11.26 -9.95
C CYS A 8 -5.04 11.91 -8.77
N ASN A 9 -4.34 12.71 -7.96
CA ASN A 9 -4.87 13.45 -6.81
C ASN A 9 -5.60 12.61 -5.75
N ARG A 10 -5.36 11.28 -5.73
CA ARG A 10 -5.91 10.35 -4.73
C ARG A 10 -4.90 10.06 -3.63
N GLU A 11 -5.38 9.85 -2.41
CA GLU A 11 -4.54 9.54 -1.26
C GLU A 11 -4.14 8.06 -1.19
N TYR A 12 -2.85 7.81 -0.93
CA TYR A 12 -2.35 6.45 -0.77
C TYR A 12 -1.38 6.32 0.41
N THR A 13 -1.52 5.23 1.17
CA THR A 13 -0.56 4.88 2.23
C THR A 13 0.80 4.48 1.68
N ALA A 14 0.82 3.82 0.51
CA ALA A 14 2.01 3.36 -0.17
C ALA A 14 2.17 4.03 -1.54
N LEU A 15 2.35 5.37 -1.54
CA LEU A 15 2.42 6.18 -2.77
C LEU A 15 3.47 5.67 -3.78
N ASN A 16 4.65 5.24 -3.31
CA ASN A 16 5.70 4.71 -4.19
C ASN A 16 5.24 3.45 -4.95
N GLN A 17 4.50 2.56 -4.27
CA GLN A 17 3.93 1.37 -4.92
C GLN A 17 2.82 1.74 -5.89
N HIS A 18 1.97 2.71 -5.53
CA HIS A 18 0.93 3.21 -6.40
C HIS A 18 1.50 3.83 -7.70
N LEU A 19 2.50 4.70 -7.62
CA LEU A 19 3.14 5.32 -8.79
C LEU A 19 3.72 4.27 -9.75
N ARG A 20 4.32 3.20 -9.20
CA ARG A 20 4.89 2.13 -10.02
C ARG A 20 3.83 1.26 -10.70
N VAL A 21 2.74 0.94 -10.00
CA VAL A 21 1.75 -0.05 -10.46
C VAL A 21 0.62 0.61 -11.26
N SER A 22 0.10 1.74 -10.80
CA SER A 22 -1.06 2.41 -11.40
C SER A 22 -0.66 3.42 -12.47
N HIS A 23 0.46 4.12 -12.29
CA HIS A 23 0.96 5.12 -13.24
C HIS A 23 2.17 4.64 -14.03
N LEU A 24 2.58 3.37 -13.86
CA LEU A 24 3.69 2.76 -14.60
C LEU A 24 4.99 3.58 -14.57
N VAL A 25 5.23 4.35 -13.51
CA VAL A 25 6.48 5.12 -13.34
C VAL A 25 7.61 4.15 -13.03
N GLN A 26 8.28 3.68 -14.07
CA GLN A 26 9.36 2.69 -13.97
C GLN A 26 10.68 3.34 -13.52
N ASN A 27 10.96 4.54 -14.01
CA ASN A 27 12.16 5.30 -13.65
C ASN A 27 12.19 5.59 -12.13
N ILE A 28 13.25 5.12 -11.48
CA ILE A 28 13.40 5.17 -10.02
C ILE A 28 13.62 6.62 -9.55
N GLU A 29 14.35 7.41 -10.33
CA GLU A 29 14.66 8.80 -10.01
C GLU A 29 13.43 9.69 -10.16
N GLU A 30 12.67 9.51 -11.24
CA GLU A 30 11.37 10.16 -11.45
C GLU A 30 10.41 9.83 -10.30
N ARG A 31 10.27 8.54 -9.97
CA ARG A 31 9.40 8.10 -8.87
C ARG A 31 9.84 8.68 -7.53
N GLY A 32 11.14 8.81 -7.29
CA GLY A 32 11.70 9.48 -6.12
C GLY A 32 11.26 10.94 -6.04
N LYS A 33 11.37 11.69 -7.14
CA LYS A 33 10.94 13.09 -7.24
C LYS A 33 9.43 13.26 -7.03
N LEU A 34 8.59 12.38 -7.59
CA LEU A 34 7.13 12.41 -7.39
C LEU A 34 6.72 12.12 -5.94
N VAL A 35 7.43 11.24 -5.23
CA VAL A 35 7.21 11.01 -3.79
C VAL A 35 7.63 12.23 -2.96
N LEU A 36 8.72 12.91 -3.33
CA LEU A 36 9.11 14.17 -2.71
C LEU A 36 8.06 15.26 -2.95
N LEU A 37 7.46 15.30 -4.14
CA LEU A 37 6.41 16.26 -4.51
C LEU A 37 5.18 16.08 -3.63
N ALA A 38 4.71 14.85 -3.47
CA ALA A 38 3.57 14.54 -2.62
C ALA A 38 3.84 14.78 -1.13
N SER A 39 5.03 14.45 -0.65
CA SER A 39 5.35 14.59 0.78
C SER A 39 5.67 16.03 1.20
N ARG A 40 5.98 16.93 0.25
CA ARG A 40 6.44 18.31 0.47
C ARG A 40 7.64 18.44 1.43
N ARG A 41 8.40 17.35 1.58
CA ARG A 41 9.57 17.24 2.46
C ARG A 41 10.84 17.35 1.63
N LEU A 42 11.25 18.60 1.38
CA LEU A 42 12.52 18.93 0.76
C LEU A 42 13.38 19.78 1.68
N ASN A 43 14.70 19.61 1.55
CA ASN A 43 15.65 20.51 2.16
C ASN A 43 15.86 21.72 1.24
N ILE A 44 15.36 22.88 1.65
CA ILE A 44 15.45 24.15 0.90
C ILE A 44 16.48 25.12 1.49
N ARG A 45 17.37 24.68 2.39
CA ARG A 45 18.32 25.58 3.06
C ARG A 45 19.30 26.27 2.10
N SER A 46 19.55 25.69 0.93
CA SER A 46 20.41 26.25 -0.12
C SER A 46 19.75 27.36 -0.93
N GLU A 47 18.44 27.57 -0.78
CA GLU A 47 17.65 28.45 -1.63
C GLU A 47 17.56 29.86 -1.04
N ALA A 48 17.42 30.86 -1.92
CA ALA A 48 17.16 32.24 -1.53
C ALA A 48 15.68 32.46 -1.22
N CYS A 49 15.36 33.58 -0.56
CA CYS A 49 13.97 33.99 -0.36
C CYS A 49 13.29 34.21 -1.72
N PRO A 50 12.07 33.69 -1.96
CA PRO A 50 11.37 33.87 -3.24
C PRO A 50 10.70 35.25 -3.37
N LEU A 51 10.78 36.13 -2.37
CA LEU A 51 10.24 37.49 -2.46
C LEU A 51 11.27 38.39 -3.15
N GLN A 52 10.85 39.05 -4.25
CA GLN A 52 11.73 39.78 -5.17
C GLN A 52 12.55 40.91 -4.53
N SER A 53 12.12 41.43 -3.37
CA SER A 53 12.79 42.51 -2.63
C SER A 53 13.55 42.03 -1.38
N CYS A 54 13.75 40.73 -1.23
CA CYS A 54 14.39 40.16 -0.03
C CYS A 54 15.78 39.58 -0.32
N ASP A 55 16.82 40.25 0.20
CA ASP A 55 18.22 39.87 0.02
C ASP A 55 18.72 38.78 1.00
N ALA A 56 17.80 38.00 1.59
CA ALA A 56 18.20 36.94 2.52
C ALA A 56 19.03 35.87 1.81
N GLN A 57 20.31 35.78 2.19
CA GLN A 57 21.28 34.88 1.58
C GLN A 57 21.02 33.40 1.89
N LYS A 58 21.48 32.55 0.96
CA LYS A 58 21.45 31.08 1.02
C LYS A 58 22.07 30.58 2.34
N GLY A 59 21.48 29.55 2.95
CA GLY A 59 21.97 28.92 4.18
C GLY A 59 21.13 29.22 5.43
N THR A 60 20.24 30.21 5.37
CA THR A 60 19.29 30.48 6.45
C THR A 60 18.07 29.55 6.35
N ARG A 61 17.46 29.19 7.50
CA ARG A 61 16.21 28.43 7.49
C ARG A 61 15.07 29.34 7.00
N LEU A 62 14.64 29.17 5.74
CA LEU A 62 13.55 29.93 5.11
C LEU A 62 12.28 30.00 5.97
N ASP A 63 11.81 28.89 6.58
CA ASP A 63 10.61 28.94 7.45
C ASP A 63 10.76 29.94 8.60
N ARG A 64 11.97 30.04 9.17
CA ARG A 64 12.27 30.93 10.29
C ARG A 64 12.47 32.36 9.81
N HIS A 65 13.10 32.52 8.65
CA HIS A 65 13.29 33.81 8.01
C HIS A 65 11.94 34.44 7.64
N LEU A 66 11.05 33.71 6.96
CA LEU A 66 9.70 34.18 6.62
C LEU A 66 8.89 34.59 7.86
N LYS A 67 9.07 33.90 8.99
CA LYS A 67 8.43 34.28 10.26
C LYS A 67 8.98 35.54 10.89
N ARG A 68 10.25 35.88 10.68
CA ARG A 68 10.95 37.00 11.34
C ARG A 68 11.01 38.25 10.48
N SER A 69 11.20 38.10 9.18
CA SER A 69 11.48 39.20 8.24
C SER A 69 10.26 39.59 7.41
N HIS A 70 9.24 38.73 7.32
CA HIS A 70 8.01 39.00 6.55
C HIS A 70 6.78 38.91 7.43
N THR A 71 6.72 39.79 8.44
CA THR A 71 5.55 39.92 9.33
C THR A 71 4.30 40.38 8.58
N GLU A 72 4.48 41.03 7.43
CA GLU A 72 3.42 41.50 6.53
C GLU A 72 2.64 40.34 5.87
N LEU A 73 3.22 39.15 5.81
CA LEU A 73 2.57 37.97 5.25
C LEU A 73 1.81 37.19 6.33
N SER A 74 0.60 36.73 5.98
CA SER A 74 -0.14 35.78 6.80
C SER A 74 0.60 34.44 6.89
N ASP A 75 0.39 33.70 7.98
CA ASP A 75 1.02 32.38 8.13
C ASP A 75 0.59 31.39 7.04
N GLY A 76 -0.65 31.51 6.54
CA GLY A 76 -1.13 30.78 5.36
C GLY A 76 -0.34 31.13 4.10
N ALA A 77 -0.17 32.43 3.81
CA ALA A 77 0.61 32.90 2.66
C ALA A 77 2.07 32.44 2.73
N LYS A 78 2.69 32.48 3.93
CA LYS A 78 4.06 31.95 4.13
C LYS A 78 4.16 30.46 3.82
N THR A 79 3.17 29.66 4.24
CA THR A 79 3.17 28.21 3.94
C THR A 79 3.00 27.92 2.46
N GLN A 80 2.10 28.65 1.78
CA GLN A 80 1.90 28.52 0.33
C GLN A 80 3.16 28.90 -0.45
N LEU A 81 3.81 29.99 -0.08
CA LEU A 81 5.06 30.46 -0.70
C LEU A 81 6.18 29.41 -0.59
N LEU A 82 6.32 28.76 0.57
CA LEU A 82 7.27 27.67 0.76
C LEU A 82 6.90 26.42 -0.04
N ASP A 83 5.63 26.07 -0.11
CA ASP A 83 5.17 24.90 -0.85
C ASP A 83 5.32 25.10 -2.37
N ASN A 84 5.06 26.31 -2.88
CA ASN A 84 5.31 26.69 -4.27
C ASN A 84 6.80 26.65 -4.62
N LEU A 85 7.67 27.17 -3.74
CA LEU A 85 9.11 27.08 -3.92
C LEU A 85 9.58 25.62 -4.02
N LYS A 86 9.11 24.75 -3.11
CA LYS A 86 9.43 23.32 -3.14
C LYS A 86 8.93 22.65 -4.42
N ARG A 87 7.69 22.93 -4.83
CA ARG A 87 7.09 22.41 -6.06
C ARG A 87 7.95 22.76 -7.27
N ARG A 88 8.29 24.05 -7.43
CA ARG A 88 9.13 24.55 -8.53
C ARG A 88 10.49 23.85 -8.61
N LEU A 89 11.15 23.62 -7.48
CA LEU A 89 12.45 22.92 -7.45
C LEU A 89 12.34 21.46 -7.87
N ILE A 90 11.28 20.76 -7.46
CA ILE A 90 11.09 19.35 -7.87
C ILE A 90 10.79 19.27 -9.35
N LEU A 91 9.94 20.15 -9.87
CA LEU A 91 9.61 20.20 -11.29
C LEU A 91 10.83 20.55 -12.14
N GLY A 92 11.63 21.54 -11.74
CA GLY A 92 12.90 21.82 -12.41
C GLY A 92 13.87 20.62 -12.38
N SER A 93 13.86 19.83 -11.30
CA SER A 93 14.63 18.60 -11.21
C SER A 93 14.06 17.45 -12.07
N LEU A 94 12.75 17.41 -12.29
CA LEU A 94 12.10 16.49 -13.25
C LEU A 94 12.42 16.90 -14.69
N GLY A 95 12.39 18.19 -15.01
CA GLY A 95 12.78 18.71 -16.32
C GLY A 95 14.25 18.45 -16.64
N ALA A 96 15.15 18.66 -15.69
CA ALA A 96 16.56 18.30 -15.83
C ALA A 96 16.76 16.80 -16.06
N LEU A 97 15.99 15.95 -15.37
CA LEU A 97 16.03 14.51 -15.57
C LEU A 97 15.52 14.15 -16.97
N ARG A 98 14.44 14.78 -17.46
CA ARG A 98 13.98 14.55 -18.84
C ARG A 98 15.01 15.00 -19.87
N ALA A 99 15.63 16.15 -19.66
CA ALA A 99 16.68 16.69 -20.54
C ALA A 99 17.92 15.79 -20.61
N SER A 100 18.23 15.04 -19.55
CA SER A 100 19.31 14.03 -19.55
C SER A 100 19.02 12.77 -20.39
N ASN A 101 17.83 12.67 -21.00
CA ASN A 101 17.38 11.53 -21.81
C ASN A 101 17.63 10.17 -21.14
N PRO A 102 16.91 9.87 -20.04
CA PRO A 102 17.18 8.71 -19.22
C PRO A 102 16.89 7.41 -19.99
N SER A 103 17.72 6.39 -19.78
CA SER A 103 17.58 5.07 -20.42
C SER A 103 16.22 4.41 -20.17
N VAL A 104 15.57 4.75 -19.06
CA VAL A 104 14.18 4.34 -18.79
C VAL A 104 13.29 5.58 -19.03
N PRO A 105 12.33 5.50 -19.97
CA PRO A 105 11.51 6.65 -20.34
C PRO A 105 10.69 7.12 -19.14
N MET A 106 10.57 8.43 -19.03
CA MET A 106 9.75 9.06 -17.98
C MET A 106 8.27 9.06 -18.38
N VAL A 107 7.38 8.91 -17.40
CA VAL A 107 5.92 8.88 -17.64
C VAL A 107 5.23 10.17 -17.21
N SER A 108 5.72 10.82 -16.17
CA SER A 108 5.20 12.09 -15.68
C SER A 108 5.51 13.20 -16.66
N THR A 109 4.51 14.01 -17.00
CA THR A 109 4.60 15.23 -17.81
C THR A 109 4.44 16.50 -16.97
N LEU A 110 4.40 16.38 -15.64
CA LEU A 110 4.04 17.47 -14.73
C LEU A 110 4.86 18.76 -14.89
N ASP A 111 6.13 18.65 -15.29
CA ASP A 111 6.99 19.81 -15.53
C ASP A 111 6.85 20.41 -16.95
N LEU A 112 6.25 19.66 -17.90
CA LEU A 112 5.77 20.19 -19.18
C LEU A 112 4.42 20.90 -18.98
N ASP A 113 3.52 20.31 -18.19
CA ASP A 113 2.18 20.85 -17.93
C ASP A 113 2.25 22.22 -17.20
N GLU A 114 3.26 22.43 -16.35
CA GLU A 114 3.48 23.71 -15.65
C GLU A 114 4.26 24.73 -16.51
N ALA A 115 5.05 24.27 -17.48
CA ALA A 115 5.68 25.14 -18.48
C ALA A 115 4.65 25.66 -19.50
N ALA A 116 3.76 24.78 -19.96
CA ALA A 116 2.64 25.13 -20.84
C ALA A 116 1.67 26.13 -20.17
N GLY A 117 1.37 25.95 -18.88
CA GLY A 117 0.55 26.91 -18.13
C GLY A 117 1.19 28.31 -17.99
N LEU A 118 2.53 28.39 -17.90
CA LEU A 118 3.26 29.67 -17.87
C LEU A 118 3.40 30.32 -19.25
N GLU A 119 3.41 29.53 -20.33
CA GLU A 119 3.34 30.02 -21.70
C GLU A 119 1.93 30.52 -22.02
N GLU A 120 0.87 29.80 -21.61
CA GLU A 120 -0.52 30.27 -21.70
C GLU A 120 -0.79 31.52 -20.84
N GLU A 121 -0.17 31.67 -19.66
CA GLU A 121 -0.27 32.89 -18.85
C GLU A 121 0.48 34.07 -19.48
N LYS A 122 1.62 33.83 -20.13
CA LYS A 122 2.33 34.87 -20.90
C LYS A 122 1.63 35.24 -22.20
N GLU A 123 1.03 34.28 -22.89
CA GLU A 123 0.18 34.53 -24.07
C GLU A 123 -1.07 35.32 -23.66
N LYS A 124 -1.66 35.05 -22.49
CA LYS A 124 -2.75 35.88 -21.92
C LYS A 124 -2.30 37.28 -21.51
N GLU A 125 -1.10 37.46 -20.94
CA GLU A 125 -0.55 38.80 -20.65
C GLU A 125 -0.25 39.59 -21.93
N VAL A 126 0.05 38.91 -23.06
CA VAL A 126 0.24 39.54 -24.38
C VAL A 126 -1.09 39.81 -25.09
N GLU A 127 -2.10 38.94 -24.94
CA GLU A 127 -3.45 39.13 -25.50
C GLU A 127 -4.27 40.20 -24.74
N GLU A 128 -4.04 40.37 -23.42
CA GLU A 128 -4.69 41.43 -22.62
C GLU A 128 -4.21 42.86 -22.98
N GLU A 129 -3.07 43.01 -23.66
CA GLU A 129 -2.62 44.30 -24.19
C GLU A 129 -3.10 44.59 -25.63
N GLU A 130 -3.56 43.58 -26.38
CA GLU A 130 -3.93 43.74 -27.80
C GLU A 130 -5.43 43.58 -28.16
N GLU A 131 -6.28 42.99 -27.32
CA GLU A 131 -7.71 42.88 -27.66
C GLU A 131 -8.55 44.06 -27.13
N GLY A 132 -8.54 45.13 -27.92
CA GLY A 132 -9.61 46.11 -27.94
C GLY A 132 -10.95 45.48 -28.33
N GLU A 133 -11.98 45.85 -27.56
CA GLU A 133 -13.39 45.99 -27.96
C GLU A 133 -13.88 45.11 -29.12
N GLU A 134 -14.31 43.86 -28.86
CA GLU A 134 -15.42 43.19 -29.57
C GLU A 134 -15.65 41.74 -29.07
N GLY A 135 -16.15 41.56 -27.83
CA GLY A 135 -16.49 40.20 -27.35
C GLY A 135 -17.10 40.05 -25.95
N GLU A 136 -17.44 41.14 -25.26
CA GLU A 136 -17.76 41.12 -23.82
C GLU A 136 -19.02 40.30 -23.43
N GLY A 137 -19.96 40.11 -24.37
CA GLY A 137 -21.24 39.45 -24.07
C GLY A 137 -21.17 37.92 -23.88
N GLN A 138 -20.27 37.23 -24.59
CA GLN A 138 -20.12 35.77 -24.46
C GLN A 138 -19.21 35.38 -23.30
N VAL A 139 -18.14 36.15 -23.09
CA VAL A 139 -17.18 35.92 -22.00
C VAL A 139 -17.83 36.12 -20.63
N THR A 140 -18.70 37.12 -20.48
CA THR A 140 -19.45 37.34 -19.23
C THR A 140 -20.45 36.22 -18.94
N LYS A 141 -21.11 35.68 -19.98
CA LYS A 141 -22.05 34.56 -19.85
C LYS A 141 -21.35 33.26 -19.44
N LEU A 142 -20.20 32.95 -20.05
CA LEU A 142 -19.38 31.79 -19.69
C LEU A 142 -18.79 31.93 -18.27
N LYS A 143 -18.34 33.13 -17.87
CA LYS A 143 -17.87 33.40 -16.50
C LYS A 143 -18.97 33.19 -15.45
N ALA A 144 -20.21 33.60 -15.74
CA ALA A 144 -21.35 33.37 -14.87
C ALA A 144 -21.72 31.87 -14.75
N GLU A 145 -21.60 31.13 -15.85
CA GLU A 145 -21.87 29.68 -15.87
C GLU A 145 -20.81 28.88 -15.09
N VAL A 146 -19.53 29.25 -15.23
CA VAL A 146 -18.43 28.69 -14.43
C VAL A 146 -18.64 28.96 -12.94
N ALA A 147 -19.05 30.17 -12.56
CA ALA A 147 -19.34 30.50 -11.16
C ALA A 147 -20.51 29.68 -10.58
N LYS A 148 -21.52 29.39 -11.41
CA LYS A 148 -22.67 28.54 -11.05
C LYS A 148 -22.25 27.09 -10.85
N LEU A 149 -21.49 26.53 -11.79
CA LEU A 149 -20.96 25.16 -11.69
C LEU A 149 -20.03 24.99 -10.49
N GLN A 150 -19.18 25.99 -10.20
CA GLN A 150 -18.34 25.98 -9.00
C GLN A 150 -19.14 25.98 -7.70
N LYS A 151 -20.31 26.66 -7.68
CA LYS A 151 -21.22 26.63 -6.53
C LYS A 151 -21.85 25.24 -6.36
N GLU A 152 -22.29 24.62 -7.44
CA GLU A 152 -22.89 23.28 -7.43
C GLU A 152 -21.87 22.21 -7.00
N ILE A 153 -20.63 22.30 -7.44
CA ILE A 153 -19.53 21.43 -6.99
C ILE A 153 -19.31 21.55 -5.47
N ARG A 154 -19.35 22.78 -4.93
CA ARG A 154 -19.22 23.00 -3.48
C ARG A 154 -20.36 22.35 -2.70
N GLU A 155 -21.60 22.56 -3.13
CA GLU A 155 -22.78 21.98 -2.47
C GLU A 155 -22.78 20.44 -2.51
N LEU A 156 -22.37 19.85 -3.64
CA LEU A 156 -22.22 18.39 -3.77
C LEU A 156 -21.09 17.85 -2.89
N ASN A 157 -19.96 18.56 -2.80
CA ASN A 157 -18.84 18.14 -1.97
C ASN A 157 -19.20 18.19 -0.47
N ASP A 158 -19.91 19.23 -0.03
CA ASP A 158 -20.41 19.33 1.34
C ASP A 158 -21.39 18.18 1.67
N GLY A 159 -22.29 17.84 0.73
CA GLY A 159 -23.19 16.68 0.86
C GLY A 159 -22.44 15.35 0.95
N PHE A 160 -21.37 15.19 0.17
CA PHE A 160 -20.52 14.00 0.21
C PHE A 160 -19.76 13.88 1.54
N GLU A 161 -19.26 14.99 2.09
CA GLU A 161 -18.60 15.01 3.39
C GLU A 161 -19.55 14.62 4.54
N LEU A 162 -20.78 15.15 4.51
CA LEU A 162 -21.84 14.79 5.47
C LEU A 162 -22.19 13.30 5.37
N SER A 163 -22.34 12.77 4.15
CA SER A 163 -22.60 11.33 3.92
C SER A 163 -21.44 10.45 4.41
N GLN A 164 -20.19 10.87 4.19
CA GLN A 164 -19.03 10.18 4.74
C GLN A 164 -18.98 10.22 6.28
N ALA A 165 -19.30 11.36 6.89
CA ALA A 165 -19.37 11.50 8.34
C ALA A 165 -20.45 10.57 8.94
N TYR A 166 -21.62 10.52 8.30
CA TYR A 166 -22.71 9.60 8.66
C TYR A 166 -22.26 8.14 8.59
N ASN A 167 -21.64 7.72 7.48
CA ASN A 167 -21.10 6.37 7.30
C ASN A 167 -20.03 6.00 8.35
N ARG A 168 -19.15 6.95 8.71
CA ARG A 168 -18.16 6.78 9.78
C ARG A 168 -18.84 6.55 11.14
N ASN A 169 -19.89 7.30 11.45
CA ASN A 169 -20.66 7.13 12.68
C ASN A 169 -21.42 5.80 12.71
N LEU A 170 -22.02 5.39 11.59
CA LEU A 170 -22.70 4.10 11.44
C LEU A 170 -21.73 2.92 11.64
N LYS A 171 -20.53 2.97 11.03
CA LYS A 171 -19.49 1.95 11.24
C LYS A 171 -19.05 1.87 12.72
N ARG A 172 -18.95 3.01 13.40
CA ARG A 172 -18.64 3.06 14.84
C ARG A 172 -19.76 2.46 15.68
N ALA A 173 -21.02 2.79 15.39
CA ALA A 173 -22.19 2.26 16.07
C ALA A 173 -22.32 0.74 15.87
N TYR A 174 -22.19 0.26 14.64
CA TYR A 174 -22.16 -1.16 14.32
C TYR A 174 -21.01 -1.89 15.03
N GLY A 175 -19.82 -1.29 15.09
CA GLY A 175 -18.69 -1.83 15.85
C GLY A 175 -18.94 -1.91 17.37
N LYS A 176 -19.66 -0.94 17.95
CA LYS A 176 -20.12 -0.99 19.36
C LYS A 176 -21.13 -2.12 19.55
N LEU A 177 -22.15 -2.20 18.70
CA LEU A 177 -23.19 -3.23 18.76
C LEU A 177 -22.61 -4.64 18.62
N LYS A 178 -21.70 -4.85 17.66
CA LYS A 178 -20.99 -6.11 17.45
C LYS A 178 -20.20 -6.53 18.69
N ARG A 179 -19.50 -5.60 19.34
CA ARG A 179 -18.77 -5.87 20.59
C ARG A 179 -19.72 -6.19 21.75
N SER A 180 -20.84 -5.49 21.87
CA SER A 180 -21.86 -5.77 22.87
C SER A 180 -22.51 -7.14 22.66
N ALA A 181 -22.81 -7.52 21.42
CA ALA A 181 -23.34 -8.85 21.08
C ALA A 181 -22.32 -9.97 21.39
N LEU A 182 -21.03 -9.75 21.08
CA LEU A 182 -19.95 -10.68 21.45
C LEU A 182 -19.80 -10.82 22.98
N LYS A 183 -19.96 -9.73 23.73
CA LYS A 183 -19.96 -9.76 25.20
C LYS A 183 -21.19 -10.48 25.74
N ALA A 184 -22.40 -10.18 25.24
CA ALA A 184 -23.64 -10.85 25.63
C ALA A 184 -23.58 -12.35 25.35
N ARG A 185 -23.07 -12.76 24.17
CA ARG A 185 -22.85 -14.18 23.84
C ARG A 185 -21.83 -14.84 24.77
N LYS A 186 -20.75 -14.15 25.13
CA LYS A 186 -19.76 -14.66 26.08
C LYS A 186 -20.34 -14.77 27.51
N MET A 187 -21.22 -13.87 27.89
CA MET A 187 -21.92 -13.92 29.18
C MET A 187 -22.99 -15.02 29.21
N SER A 188 -23.76 -15.22 28.13
CA SER A 188 -24.72 -16.34 28.00
C SER A 188 -24.03 -17.71 28.08
N VAL A 189 -22.83 -17.86 27.50
CA VAL A 189 -22.01 -19.09 27.60
C VAL A 189 -21.48 -19.33 29.03
N ILE A 190 -21.30 -18.29 29.85
CA ILE A 190 -20.82 -18.41 31.23
C ILE A 190 -21.98 -18.69 32.22
N PHE A 191 -23.19 -18.19 31.94
CA PHE A 191 -24.34 -18.28 32.85
C PHE A 191 -25.39 -19.33 32.45
N GLY A 192 -25.10 -20.19 31.48
CA GLY A 192 -25.87 -21.43 31.26
C GLY A 192 -27.32 -21.25 30.82
N THR A 193 -27.67 -20.14 30.16
CA THR A 193 -28.98 -20.00 29.50
C THR A 193 -28.81 -20.22 28.00
N ALA A 194 -28.92 -21.48 27.59
CA ALA A 194 -29.19 -21.82 26.20
C ALA A 194 -30.69 -21.64 25.98
N ASP A 195 -31.08 -20.54 25.33
CA ASP A 195 -32.38 -20.50 24.68
C ASP A 195 -32.25 -19.96 23.26
N VAL A 196 -33.01 -20.62 22.39
CA VAL A 196 -32.90 -20.65 20.94
C VAL A 196 -33.40 -19.34 20.33
N LEU A 197 -32.57 -18.67 19.54
CA LEU A 197 -33.06 -17.84 18.43
C LEU A 197 -32.12 -17.97 17.23
N ASP A 198 -32.50 -18.87 16.34
CA ASP A 198 -32.03 -18.97 14.96
C ASP A 198 -32.46 -17.71 14.19
N TYR A 199 -31.49 -16.94 13.71
CA TYR A 199 -31.73 -15.84 12.77
C TYR A 199 -30.79 -16.03 11.59
N SER A 200 -31.28 -16.78 10.60
CA SER A 200 -30.66 -16.92 9.28
C SER A 200 -30.53 -15.56 8.61
N LEU A 201 -29.30 -15.17 8.26
CA LEU A 201 -29.04 -14.02 7.37
C LEU A 201 -29.30 -14.42 5.91
N PRO A 202 -29.90 -13.54 5.07
CA PRO A 202 -30.25 -13.87 3.69
C PRO A 202 -28.99 -14.02 2.82
N GLN A 203 -28.93 -15.13 2.07
CA GLN A 203 -28.01 -15.28 0.95
C GLN A 203 -28.49 -14.38 -0.19
N THR A 204 -27.63 -13.45 -0.62
CA THR A 204 -27.81 -12.77 -1.90
C THR A 204 -27.01 -13.55 -2.94
N SER A 205 -27.73 -14.33 -3.72
CA SER A 205 -27.26 -14.89 -4.98
C SER A 205 -27.40 -13.82 -6.06
N ALA A 206 -26.30 -13.51 -6.73
CA ALA A 206 -26.34 -12.91 -8.05
C ALA A 206 -25.25 -13.58 -8.88
N ALA A 207 -25.68 -14.62 -9.59
CA ALA A 207 -24.98 -15.18 -10.73
C ALA A 207 -24.94 -14.13 -11.86
N GLY A 208 -23.82 -14.08 -12.56
CA GLY A 208 -23.63 -13.27 -13.77
C GLY A 208 -22.49 -13.87 -14.58
N THR A 209 -22.86 -14.76 -15.49
CA THR A 209 -22.04 -15.42 -16.50
C THR A 209 -21.54 -14.41 -17.55
N ALA A 210 -20.25 -14.44 -17.87
CA ALA A 210 -19.69 -14.05 -19.18
C ALA A 210 -18.26 -14.60 -19.24
N ASP A 211 -18.04 -15.78 -19.77
CA ASP A 211 -17.86 -16.13 -21.20
C ASP A 211 -16.39 -16.06 -21.64
N VAL A 212 -16.01 -17.12 -22.32
CA VAL A 212 -14.66 -17.57 -22.60
C VAL A 212 -14.14 -16.84 -23.84
N LEU A 213 -12.98 -16.20 -23.75
CA LEU A 213 -12.16 -15.90 -24.92
C LEU A 213 -10.72 -16.34 -24.70
N ASP A 214 -10.46 -17.49 -25.29
CA ASP A 214 -9.17 -18.06 -25.68
C ASP A 214 -8.42 -17.10 -26.61
N TYR A 215 -7.18 -16.75 -26.25
CA TYR A 215 -6.21 -16.26 -27.21
C TYR A 215 -4.82 -16.76 -26.82
N SER A 216 -4.32 -17.66 -27.64
CA SER A 216 -3.00 -18.27 -27.53
C SER A 216 -1.95 -17.52 -28.38
N LEU A 217 -0.69 -17.59 -27.90
CA LEU A 217 0.62 -17.28 -28.50
C LEU A 217 1.14 -15.82 -28.50
N PRO A 218 2.49 -15.58 -28.58
CA PRO A 218 3.64 -16.52 -28.53
C PRO A 218 4.74 -16.15 -27.51
N GLN A 219 5.62 -17.12 -27.25
CA GLN A 219 6.88 -16.98 -26.51
C GLN A 219 7.88 -16.08 -27.26
N THR A 220 8.47 -15.10 -26.57
CA THR A 220 9.82 -14.60 -26.89
C THR A 220 10.60 -14.27 -25.62
N SER A 221 11.86 -14.67 -25.65
CA SER A 221 12.88 -14.66 -24.61
C SER A 221 13.61 -13.32 -24.42
N ALA A 222 14.27 -13.19 -23.26
CA ALA A 222 15.35 -12.27 -22.89
C ALA A 222 14.91 -10.82 -22.53
N ALA A 223 15.40 -10.14 -21.50
CA ALA A 223 16.40 -10.42 -20.47
C ALA A 223 16.12 -9.55 -19.23
N ASP A 224 16.25 -10.19 -18.06
CA ASP A 224 16.94 -9.73 -16.85
C ASP A 224 16.80 -8.28 -16.34
N GLU A 225 16.24 -8.14 -15.13
CA GLU A 225 16.90 -7.45 -14.01
C GLU A 225 16.08 -7.63 -12.72
N GLY A 226 16.67 -8.31 -11.74
CA GLY A 226 16.12 -8.45 -10.39
C GLY A 226 16.29 -9.83 -9.77
N SER A 227 17.49 -10.42 -9.94
CA SER A 227 17.89 -11.63 -9.24
C SER A 227 17.72 -11.47 -7.72
N THR A 228 16.76 -12.20 -7.14
CA THR A 228 16.93 -12.68 -5.77
C THR A 228 17.61 -14.04 -5.88
N ASP A 229 18.94 -14.01 -5.96
CA ASP A 229 19.76 -15.20 -5.90
C ASP A 229 19.36 -16.02 -4.67
N ILE A 230 18.81 -17.19 -4.95
CA ILE A 230 18.66 -18.27 -3.98
C ILE A 230 20.09 -18.70 -3.66
N PRO A 231 20.57 -18.62 -2.41
CA PRO A 231 21.84 -19.23 -2.07
C PRO A 231 21.68 -20.74 -2.28
N SER A 232 22.25 -21.24 -3.38
CA SER A 232 22.60 -22.65 -3.55
C SER A 232 23.71 -22.99 -2.57
N GLY A 233 23.35 -23.01 -1.29
CA GLY A 233 24.21 -23.38 -0.17
C GLY A 233 23.42 -24.35 0.70
N LYS A 234 23.54 -25.64 0.39
CA LYS A 234 23.16 -26.82 1.21
C LYS A 234 22.17 -26.54 2.36
N ILE A 235 20.91 -26.26 2.04
CA ILE A 235 19.84 -26.33 3.03
C ILE A 235 19.46 -27.81 3.21
N LEU A 236 20.08 -28.49 4.17
CA LEU A 236 19.65 -29.82 4.63
C LEU A 236 18.41 -29.69 5.54
N CYS A 237 17.38 -28.98 5.07
CA CYS A 237 16.10 -28.99 5.75
C CYS A 237 15.37 -30.29 5.41
N PRO A 238 14.71 -30.93 6.39
CA PRO A 238 13.95 -32.14 6.11
C PRO A 238 12.93 -31.87 4.99
N PRO A 239 12.79 -32.79 4.02
CA PRO A 239 11.88 -32.58 2.90
C PRO A 239 10.45 -32.45 3.41
N PHE A 240 9.67 -31.64 2.69
CA PHE A 240 8.24 -31.52 2.97
C PHE A 240 7.55 -32.88 2.72
N PRO A 241 6.61 -33.30 3.57
CA PRO A 241 5.90 -34.56 3.39
C PRO A 241 4.84 -34.47 2.29
N ASP A 242 5.26 -34.49 1.01
CA ASP A 242 4.38 -34.38 -0.17
C ASP A 242 3.36 -35.52 -0.26
N HIS A 243 3.63 -36.66 0.36
CA HIS A 243 2.74 -37.83 0.38
C HIS A 243 1.49 -37.65 1.27
N ILE A 244 1.34 -36.51 1.98
CA ILE A 244 0.20 -36.25 2.88
C ILE A 244 -0.81 -35.31 2.19
N PRO A 245 -1.95 -35.82 1.69
CA PRO A 245 -2.92 -35.01 0.93
C PRO A 245 -3.48 -33.84 1.73
N ALA A 246 -3.78 -34.05 3.01
CA ALA A 246 -4.32 -33.02 3.89
C ALA A 246 -3.40 -31.80 4.03
N LEU A 247 -2.07 -31.98 3.94
CA LEU A 247 -1.12 -30.87 3.96
C LEU A 247 -1.05 -30.15 2.62
N ASN A 248 -1.13 -30.88 1.51
CA ASN A 248 -1.17 -30.27 0.17
C ASN A 248 -2.44 -29.45 -0.02
N THR A 249 -3.61 -29.99 0.34
CA THR A 249 -4.88 -29.25 0.29
C THR A 249 -4.82 -27.98 1.13
N LEU A 250 -4.31 -28.05 2.36
CA LEU A 250 -4.16 -26.88 3.23
C LEU A 250 -3.25 -25.81 2.61
N LEU A 251 -2.16 -26.21 1.96
CA LEU A 251 -1.25 -25.26 1.31
C LEU A 251 -1.84 -24.67 0.04
N GLU A 252 -2.66 -25.40 -0.71
CA GLU A 252 -3.35 -24.88 -1.88
C GLU A 252 -4.47 -23.90 -1.49
N GLU A 253 -5.29 -24.23 -0.48
CA GLU A 253 -6.28 -23.30 0.08
C GLU A 253 -5.61 -22.02 0.60
N TYR A 254 -4.45 -22.16 1.26
CA TYR A 254 -3.66 -21.01 1.68
C TYR A 254 -3.11 -20.21 0.49
N LYS A 255 -2.67 -20.88 -0.58
CA LYS A 255 -2.18 -20.24 -1.80
C LYS A 255 -3.28 -19.43 -2.47
N GLU A 256 -4.45 -20.01 -2.70
CA GLU A 256 -5.61 -19.35 -3.28
C GLU A 256 -6.00 -18.10 -2.48
N LEU A 257 -5.98 -18.19 -1.14
CA LEU A 257 -6.23 -17.05 -0.27
C LEU A 257 -5.17 -15.94 -0.42
N GLN A 258 -3.90 -16.30 -0.61
CA GLN A 258 -2.82 -15.32 -0.78
C GLN A 258 -2.81 -14.67 -2.19
N GLU A 259 -3.18 -15.42 -3.22
CA GLU A 259 -3.22 -14.97 -4.60
C GLU A 259 -4.47 -14.12 -4.89
N GLY A 260 -5.61 -14.48 -4.29
CA GLY A 260 -6.89 -13.84 -4.57
C GLY A 260 -7.40 -14.16 -5.99
N PRO A 261 -8.47 -13.48 -6.45
CA PRO A 261 -9.17 -13.88 -7.68
C PRO A 261 -8.40 -13.55 -8.98
N HIS A 262 -7.50 -12.55 -8.97
CA HIS A 262 -6.79 -12.10 -10.17
C HIS A 262 -5.31 -11.81 -9.87
N PRO A 263 -4.48 -12.84 -9.62
CA PRO A 263 -3.08 -12.65 -9.28
C PRO A 263 -2.22 -12.35 -10.50
N ASP A 264 -1.44 -11.26 -10.44
CA ASP A 264 -0.38 -11.00 -11.41
C ASP A 264 0.80 -12.01 -11.26
N ALA A 265 1.66 -12.10 -12.28
CA ALA A 265 2.76 -13.06 -12.30
C ALA A 265 3.75 -12.87 -11.12
N LYS A 266 3.95 -11.61 -10.69
CA LYS A 266 4.83 -11.28 -9.59
C LYS A 266 4.24 -11.74 -8.25
N LEU A 267 2.93 -11.60 -8.06
CA LEU A 267 2.22 -12.08 -6.89
C LEU A 267 2.31 -13.60 -6.82
N ARG A 268 2.08 -14.31 -7.92
CA ARG A 268 2.23 -15.79 -7.98
C ARG A 268 3.64 -16.21 -7.55
N HIS A 269 4.67 -15.58 -8.08
CA HIS A 269 6.05 -15.86 -7.70
C HIS A 269 6.31 -15.58 -6.20
N ASN A 270 5.80 -14.46 -5.68
CA ASN A 270 5.94 -14.12 -4.26
C ASN A 270 5.21 -15.13 -3.34
N VAL A 271 4.03 -15.57 -3.73
CA VAL A 271 3.26 -16.58 -3.01
C VAL A 271 3.98 -17.92 -3.06
N GLN A 272 4.51 -18.33 -4.22
CA GLN A 272 5.32 -19.53 -4.37
C GLN A 272 6.56 -19.50 -3.45
N ASN A 273 7.27 -18.37 -3.39
CA ASN A 273 8.39 -18.18 -2.47
C ASN A 273 7.96 -18.26 -1.00
N LYS A 274 6.77 -17.75 -0.65
CA LYS A 274 6.21 -17.89 0.70
C LYS A 274 5.87 -19.35 1.02
N LEU A 275 5.22 -20.07 0.11
CA LEU A 275 4.90 -21.49 0.27
C LEU A 275 6.16 -22.34 0.41
N TYR A 276 7.21 -22.04 -0.35
CA TYR A 276 8.51 -22.67 -0.21
C TYR A 276 9.02 -22.58 1.24
N ARG A 277 9.04 -21.37 1.82
CA ARG A 277 9.48 -21.17 3.21
C ARG A 277 8.60 -21.90 4.23
N ILE A 278 7.29 -21.95 3.97
CA ILE A 278 6.34 -22.69 4.81
C ILE A 278 6.56 -24.20 4.71
N ARG A 279 6.80 -24.73 3.50
CA ARG A 279 7.11 -26.15 3.26
C ARG A 279 8.34 -26.59 4.04
N HIS A 280 9.39 -25.75 4.04
CA HIS A 280 10.60 -25.96 4.87
C HIS A 280 10.29 -26.02 6.36
N PHE A 281 9.49 -25.08 6.86
CA PHE A 281 9.04 -25.10 8.26
C PHE A 281 8.22 -26.36 8.58
N ILE A 282 7.32 -26.79 7.70
CA ILE A 282 6.52 -28.00 7.91
C ILE A 282 7.41 -29.24 7.92
N GLY A 283 8.38 -29.35 7.00
CA GLY A 283 9.38 -30.42 7.01
C GLY A 283 10.17 -30.47 8.33
N TRP A 284 10.60 -29.31 8.83
CA TRP A 284 11.22 -29.23 10.15
C TRP A 284 10.30 -29.70 11.27
N MET A 285 9.03 -29.27 11.27
CA MET A 285 8.09 -29.62 12.34
C MET A 285 7.62 -31.08 12.27
N SER A 286 7.58 -31.69 11.08
CA SER A 286 7.08 -33.06 10.86
C SER A 286 8.16 -34.14 11.02
N LYS A 287 9.44 -33.78 11.07
CA LYS A 287 10.55 -34.76 11.19
C LYS A 287 10.35 -35.66 12.42
N GLY A 288 10.21 -36.97 12.16
CA GLY A 288 10.02 -37.99 13.19
C GLY A 288 8.65 -37.94 13.87
N GLN A 289 7.65 -37.32 13.23
CA GLN A 289 6.27 -37.26 13.73
C GLN A 289 5.37 -38.17 12.92
N SER A 290 4.37 -38.76 13.58
CA SER A 290 3.33 -39.57 12.95
C SER A 290 1.99 -38.82 12.92
N GLY A 291 1.03 -39.31 12.14
CA GLY A 291 -0.32 -38.74 12.10
C GLY A 291 -0.39 -37.30 11.55
N LEU A 292 0.47 -36.98 10.58
CA LEU A 292 0.64 -35.63 10.03
C LEU A 292 -0.66 -34.98 9.51
N ALA A 293 -1.61 -35.79 9.03
CA ALA A 293 -2.93 -35.32 8.59
C ALA A 293 -3.76 -34.61 9.69
N LYS A 294 -3.44 -34.84 10.97
CA LYS A 294 -4.11 -34.22 12.12
C LYS A 294 -3.48 -32.88 12.54
N LEU A 295 -2.35 -32.49 11.94
CA LEU A 295 -1.58 -31.27 12.26
C LEU A 295 -1.09 -31.14 13.72
N GLN A 296 -1.23 -32.16 14.57
CA GLN A 296 -0.82 -32.11 15.98
C GLN A 296 0.66 -31.84 16.17
N PHE A 297 1.50 -32.18 15.18
CA PHE A 297 2.93 -31.88 15.21
C PHE A 297 3.24 -30.38 15.32
N LEU A 298 2.32 -29.49 14.88
CA LEU A 298 2.45 -28.04 15.04
C LEU A 298 2.28 -27.56 16.49
N ASP A 299 1.74 -28.40 17.39
CA ASP A 299 1.64 -28.08 18.82
C ASP A 299 2.98 -28.15 19.55
N ASN A 300 3.99 -28.79 18.95
CA ASN A 300 5.29 -29.02 19.56
C ASN A 300 6.06 -27.70 19.74
N GLN A 301 5.91 -27.09 20.92
CA GLN A 301 6.52 -25.80 21.26
C GLN A 301 8.05 -25.87 21.26
N THR A 302 8.63 -27.01 21.60
CA THR A 302 10.08 -27.20 21.60
C THR A 302 10.63 -27.12 20.19
N ARG A 303 10.01 -27.81 19.22
CA ARG A 303 10.42 -27.74 17.81
C ARG A 303 10.16 -26.36 17.21
N LEU A 304 9.04 -25.72 17.56
CA LEU A 304 8.72 -24.37 17.08
C LEU A 304 9.75 -23.34 17.56
N LYS A 305 10.18 -23.43 18.82
CA LYS A 305 11.26 -22.59 19.36
C LYS A 305 12.61 -22.92 18.71
N GLY A 306 12.90 -24.20 18.48
CA GLY A 306 14.10 -24.66 17.80
C GLY A 306 14.23 -24.21 16.35
N TRP A 307 13.10 -23.90 15.68
CA TRP A 307 13.11 -23.44 14.29
C TRP A 307 13.90 -22.14 14.10
N ALA A 308 13.75 -21.17 15.00
CA ALA A 308 14.47 -19.90 14.89
C ALA A 308 16.00 -20.10 15.03
N GLY A 309 16.43 -20.97 15.95
CA GLY A 309 17.84 -21.35 16.10
C GLY A 309 18.37 -22.07 14.87
N TYR A 310 17.61 -23.05 14.37
CA TYR A 310 17.95 -23.80 13.15
C TYR A 310 18.17 -22.88 11.94
N LEU A 311 17.36 -21.83 11.77
CA LEU A 311 17.56 -20.87 10.68
C LEU A 311 18.91 -20.15 10.78
N VAL A 312 19.36 -19.83 12.00
CA VAL A 312 20.65 -19.19 12.25
C VAL A 312 21.80 -20.18 12.04
N ASP A 313 21.65 -21.42 12.54
CA ASP A 313 22.64 -22.49 12.39
C ASP A 313 22.87 -22.88 10.92
N CYS A 314 21.86 -22.72 10.07
CA CYS A 314 21.97 -22.88 8.62
C CYS A 314 22.76 -21.74 7.93
N GLY A 315 23.28 -20.77 8.67
CA GLY A 315 24.03 -19.63 8.12
C GLY A 315 23.17 -18.65 7.32
N MET A 316 21.84 -18.63 7.52
CA MET A 316 20.99 -17.69 6.80
C MET A 316 21.23 -16.26 7.23
N VAL A 317 21.29 -15.36 6.25
CA VAL A 317 21.31 -13.92 6.47
C VAL A 317 20.10 -13.52 7.33
N ARG A 318 20.32 -12.65 8.32
CA ARG A 318 19.30 -12.21 9.29
C ARG A 318 18.00 -11.75 8.62
N THR A 319 18.11 -11.01 7.52
CA THR A 319 16.95 -10.54 6.74
C THR A 319 16.15 -11.72 6.18
N THR A 320 16.81 -12.71 5.59
CA THR A 320 16.18 -13.93 5.06
C THR A 320 15.52 -14.74 6.17
N SER A 321 16.22 -14.98 7.29
CA SER A 321 15.66 -15.67 8.46
C SER A 321 14.38 -14.97 8.98
N LEU A 322 14.37 -13.64 9.04
CA LEU A 322 13.17 -12.88 9.40
C LEU A 322 12.01 -13.07 8.42
N HIS A 323 12.28 -13.23 7.11
CA HIS A 323 11.22 -13.54 6.13
C HIS A 323 10.59 -14.91 6.38
N TYR A 324 11.40 -15.94 6.68
CA TYR A 324 10.89 -17.26 7.07
C TYR A 324 9.99 -17.16 8.31
N LEU A 325 10.46 -16.51 9.37
CA LEU A 325 9.68 -16.37 10.61
C LEU A 325 8.36 -15.61 10.40
N LYS A 326 8.38 -14.54 9.59
CA LYS A 326 7.16 -13.78 9.25
C LYS A 326 6.17 -14.63 8.46
N ASN A 327 6.64 -15.38 7.46
CA ASN A 327 5.78 -16.25 6.64
C ASN A 327 5.17 -17.38 7.47
N VAL A 328 5.97 -18.04 8.32
CA VAL A 328 5.50 -19.07 9.26
C VAL A 328 4.46 -18.50 10.22
N ARG A 329 4.70 -17.32 10.80
CA ARG A 329 3.74 -16.68 11.69
C ARG A 329 2.41 -16.42 10.98
N GLN A 330 2.44 -15.91 9.75
CA GLN A 330 1.22 -15.65 8.97
C GLN A 330 0.47 -16.94 8.65
N PHE A 331 1.19 -18.01 8.29
CA PHE A 331 0.61 -19.33 8.08
C PHE A 331 -0.04 -19.90 9.35
N LEU A 332 0.62 -19.81 10.51
CA LEU A 332 0.04 -20.28 11.76
C LEU A 332 -1.22 -19.50 12.16
N VAL A 333 -1.29 -18.20 11.87
CA VAL A 333 -2.52 -17.41 12.06
C VAL A 333 -3.65 -17.95 11.18
N TYR A 334 -3.37 -18.23 9.91
CA TYR A 334 -4.34 -18.83 9.00
C TYR A 334 -4.83 -20.21 9.52
N VAL A 335 -3.91 -21.13 9.84
CA VAL A 335 -4.28 -22.46 10.37
C VAL A 335 -5.07 -22.36 11.68
N GLN A 336 -4.82 -21.32 12.49
CA GLN A 336 -5.57 -21.06 13.72
C GLN A 336 -7.02 -20.62 13.43
N GLU A 337 -7.23 -19.80 12.40
CA GLU A 337 -8.53 -19.24 12.01
C GLU A 337 -9.35 -20.24 11.17
N THR A 338 -8.68 -21.03 10.34
CA THR A 338 -9.28 -22.01 9.42
C THR A 338 -8.61 -23.38 9.57
N PRO A 339 -8.77 -24.07 10.71
CA PRO A 339 -8.22 -25.40 10.89
C PRO A 339 -8.94 -26.39 9.94
N PRO A 340 -8.22 -27.23 9.19
CA PRO A 340 -8.86 -28.25 8.35
C PRO A 340 -9.69 -29.22 9.21
N LYS A 341 -10.73 -29.83 8.64
CA LYS A 341 -11.67 -30.71 9.36
C LYS A 341 -11.00 -31.89 10.07
N THR A 342 -9.88 -32.37 9.51
CA THR A 342 -9.08 -33.47 10.07
C THR A 342 -8.18 -33.02 11.23
N SER A 343 -8.05 -31.70 11.46
CA SER A 343 -7.18 -31.12 12.46
C SER A 343 -7.56 -31.53 13.88
N ARG A 344 -6.55 -31.82 14.69
CA ARG A 344 -6.64 -32.01 16.15
C ARG A 344 -5.71 -31.05 16.89
N LEU A 345 -5.43 -29.93 16.24
CA LEU A 345 -4.48 -28.92 16.67
C LEU A 345 -4.96 -28.18 17.93
N GLY A 346 -4.12 -28.12 18.95
CA GLY A 346 -4.36 -27.42 20.20
C GLY A 346 -4.33 -25.90 20.01
N GLN A 347 -5.49 -25.27 19.95
CA GLN A 347 -5.64 -23.82 19.76
C GLN A 347 -4.82 -22.96 20.75
N LYS A 348 -4.65 -23.43 22.00
CA LYS A 348 -3.80 -22.78 23.00
C LYS A 348 -2.32 -22.80 22.60
N ASN A 349 -1.83 -23.93 22.12
CA ASN A 349 -0.43 -24.16 21.76
C ASN A 349 -0.04 -23.37 20.50
N VAL A 350 -0.92 -23.34 19.50
CA VAL A 350 -0.73 -22.50 18.30
C VAL A 350 -0.63 -21.02 18.66
N LYS A 351 -1.53 -20.54 19.53
CA LYS A 351 -1.50 -19.15 20.02
C LYS A 351 -0.19 -18.83 20.75
N MET A 352 0.31 -19.77 21.57
CA MET A 352 1.62 -19.60 22.22
C MET A 352 2.75 -19.52 21.19
N GLY A 353 2.75 -20.40 20.18
CA GLY A 353 3.71 -20.38 19.09
C GLY A 353 3.70 -19.06 18.30
N ILE A 354 2.52 -18.55 17.95
CA ILE A 354 2.37 -17.25 17.26
C ILE A 354 2.92 -16.10 18.10
N ARG A 355 2.69 -16.11 19.43
CA ARG A 355 3.24 -15.09 20.34
C ARG A 355 4.77 -15.16 20.41
N TYR A 356 5.32 -16.36 20.50
CA TYR A 356 6.76 -16.58 20.49
C TYR A 356 7.39 -16.08 19.18
N LEU A 357 6.86 -16.46 18.02
CA LEU A 357 7.39 -15.96 16.74
C LEU A 357 7.30 -14.43 16.66
N LYS A 358 6.23 -13.84 17.20
CA LYS A 358 6.08 -12.38 17.28
C LYS A 358 7.16 -11.73 18.16
N SER A 359 7.56 -12.35 19.27
CA SER A 359 8.65 -11.81 20.10
C SER A 359 9.99 -11.92 19.41
N VAL A 360 10.27 -13.05 18.74
CA VAL A 360 11.53 -13.25 17.99
C VAL A 360 11.66 -12.30 16.80
N ILE A 361 10.55 -11.98 16.11
CA ILE A 361 10.59 -11.04 14.97
C ILE A 361 10.80 -9.59 15.41
N LYS A 362 10.44 -9.25 16.66
CA LYS A 362 10.52 -7.88 17.20
C LYS A 362 11.85 -7.58 17.89
N GLY A 363 12.52 -8.60 18.43
CA GLY A 363 13.92 -8.51 18.87
C GLY A 363 14.86 -8.63 17.69
#